data_AF-A0A442FHM1-F1
#
_entry.id   AF-A0A442FHM1-F1
#
_cell.length_a   1.000
_cell.length_b   1.000
_cell.length_c   1.000
_cell.angle_alpha   90.00
_cell.angle_beta   90.00
_cell.angle_gamma   90.00
#
_symmetry.space_group_name_H-M   'P 1'
#
loop_
_entity.id
_entity.type
_entity.pdbx_description
1 polymer ?
#
loop_
_entity_poly.entity_id
_entity_poly.type
_entity_poly.pdbx_seq_one_letter_code
_entity_poly.pdbx_strand_id
1 'polypeptide(L)'
;MKFDPVMQVEELKGHAGPSPAPAELRVYIDALQWAEACVFCFPTWWSGMPALLKGYFDRVWRPGVAFDLPTDGGMIKPALLNIRRMGVVTTFGSPWWYTRLYMQDPGRKVLLRGLKSMCGRTEKHLYLAKYSVESISNEEREKFARKVEQRFERF
;
A
#
# COMPACT_ATOMS: atom_id res chain seq x y z
N MET A 1 -9.89 -17.15 1.96
CA MET A 1 -10.21 -16.59 0.62
C MET A 1 -8.93 -16.47 -0.18
N LYS A 2 -8.94 -16.80 -1.48
CA LYS A 2 -7.81 -16.63 -2.40
C LYS A 2 -8.04 -15.33 -3.18
N PHE A 3 -7.20 -14.33 -2.97
CA PHE A 3 -7.26 -13.08 -3.73
C PHE A 3 -6.63 -13.28 -5.12
N ASP A 4 -7.35 -12.92 -6.18
CA ASP A 4 -6.81 -12.88 -7.53
C ASP A 4 -6.29 -11.45 -7.82
N PRO A 5 -4.99 -11.24 -8.05
CA PRO A 5 -4.45 -9.91 -8.31
C PRO A 5 -4.65 -9.42 -9.75
N VAL A 6 -5.16 -10.25 -10.66
CA VAL A 6 -5.30 -9.88 -12.06
C VAL A 6 -6.57 -9.06 -12.26
N MET A 7 -6.41 -7.82 -12.71
CA MET A 7 -7.54 -6.99 -13.14
C MET A 7 -8.15 -7.57 -14.43
N GLN A 8 -9.44 -7.87 -14.40
CA GLN A 8 -10.17 -8.37 -15.55
C GLN A 8 -10.55 -7.24 -16.51
N VAL A 9 -10.83 -7.59 -17.77
CA VAL A 9 -11.16 -6.61 -18.82
C VAL A 9 -12.41 -5.80 -18.47
N GLU A 10 -13.38 -6.42 -17.79
CA GLU A 10 -14.61 -5.80 -17.33
C GLU A 10 -14.34 -4.75 -16.24
N GLU A 11 -13.38 -5.01 -15.35
CA GLU A 11 -12.95 -4.07 -14.32
C GLU A 11 -12.19 -2.88 -14.92
N LEU A 12 -11.40 -3.12 -15.97
CA LEU A 12 -10.69 -2.07 -16.70
C LEU A 12 -11.68 -1.10 -17.39
N LYS A 13 -12.77 -1.60 -17.98
CA LYS A 13 -13.83 -0.74 -18.54
C LYS A 13 -14.44 0.17 -17.47
N GLY A 14 -14.59 -0.35 -16.25
CA GLY A 14 -15.03 0.40 -15.07
C GLY A 14 -14.00 1.36 -14.47
N HIS A 15 -12.79 1.48 -15.04
CA HIS A 15 -11.84 2.51 -14.63
C HIS A 15 -12.08 3.85 -15.30
N ALA A 16 -12.85 3.90 -16.40
CA ALA A 16 -13.22 5.14 -17.08
C ALA A 16 -14.56 5.74 -16.58
N GLY A 17 -15.26 5.05 -15.66
CA GLY A 17 -16.53 5.50 -15.09
C GLY A 17 -17.04 4.52 -14.02
N PRO A 18 -17.89 4.96 -13.08
CA PRO A 18 -18.31 4.14 -11.94
C PRO A 18 -19.02 2.86 -12.41
N SER A 19 -18.36 1.72 -12.19
CA SER A 19 -18.91 0.39 -12.40
C SER A 19 -18.97 -0.34 -11.05
N PRO A 20 -19.99 -1.20 -10.81
CA PRO A 20 -20.02 -2.05 -9.62
C PRO A 20 -18.72 -2.84 -9.46
N ALA A 21 -18.28 -2.99 -8.22
CA ALA A 21 -17.16 -3.87 -7.92
C ALA A 21 -17.60 -5.33 -8.04
N PRO A 22 -16.74 -6.23 -8.56
CA PRO A 22 -16.95 -7.67 -8.47
C PRO A 22 -17.24 -8.09 -7.02
N ALA A 23 -18.18 -9.03 -6.85
CA ALA A 23 -18.69 -9.40 -5.53
C ALA A 23 -17.59 -9.93 -4.61
N GLU A 24 -16.57 -10.61 -5.15
CA GLU A 24 -15.44 -11.12 -4.41
C GLU A 24 -14.53 -10.03 -3.84
N LEU A 25 -14.58 -8.81 -4.41
CA LEU A 25 -13.82 -7.67 -3.91
C LEU A 25 -14.49 -6.97 -2.73
N ARG A 26 -15.79 -7.22 -2.52
CA ARG A 26 -16.60 -6.47 -1.55
C ARG A 26 -16.05 -6.56 -0.13
N VAL A 27 -15.58 -7.75 0.28
CA VAL A 27 -14.94 -7.96 1.60
C VAL A 27 -13.72 -7.05 1.82
N TYR A 28 -12.92 -6.80 0.78
CA TYR A 28 -11.74 -5.95 0.87
C TYR A 28 -12.12 -4.46 0.82
N ILE A 29 -13.10 -4.11 -0.02
CA ILE A 29 -13.60 -2.74 -0.14
C ILE A 29 -14.26 -2.31 1.16
N ASP A 30 -15.10 -3.15 1.75
CA ASP A 30 -15.76 -2.87 3.03
C ASP A 30 -14.75 -2.69 4.15
N ALA A 31 -13.74 -3.56 4.24
CA ALA A 31 -12.66 -3.43 5.21
C ALA A 31 -11.89 -2.11 5.01
N LEU A 32 -11.60 -1.72 3.77
CA LEU A 32 -10.90 -0.48 3.44
C LEU A 32 -11.73 0.77 3.77
N GLN A 33 -13.04 0.74 3.52
CA GLN A 33 -13.96 1.85 3.81
C GLN A 33 -14.26 1.97 5.31
N TRP A 34 -14.19 0.87 6.06
CA TRP A 34 -14.31 0.87 7.51
C TRP A 34 -13.04 1.34 8.23
N ALA A 35 -11.86 1.02 7.69
CA ALA A 35 -10.59 1.22 8.39
C ALA A 35 -10.21 2.69 8.58
N GLU A 36 -9.66 3.04 9.75
CA GLU A 36 -9.06 4.36 9.99
C GLU A 36 -7.53 4.39 9.77
N ALA A 37 -6.94 3.20 9.63
CA ALA A 37 -5.51 3.00 9.43
C ALA A 37 -5.24 1.85 8.46
N CYS A 38 -4.18 1.96 7.66
CA CYS A 38 -3.70 0.88 6.80
C CYS A 38 -2.25 0.52 7.13
N VAL A 39 -1.97 -0.77 7.26
CA VAL A 39 -0.62 -1.29 7.49
C VAL A 39 -0.26 -2.31 6.40
N PHE A 40 0.80 -2.05 5.65
CA PHE A 40 1.28 -2.95 4.60
C PHE A 40 2.57 -3.63 5.04
N CYS A 41 2.55 -4.96 5.17
CA CYS A 41 3.70 -5.77 5.53
C CYS A 41 4.07 -6.72 4.38
N PHE A 42 5.20 -6.50 3.71
CA PHE A 42 5.57 -7.28 2.51
C PHE A 42 7.08 -7.28 2.22
N PRO A 43 7.63 -8.31 1.57
CA PRO A 43 8.98 -8.26 1.02
C PRO A 43 9.01 -7.35 -0.21
N THR A 44 10.04 -6.52 -0.36
CA THR A 44 10.22 -5.71 -1.56
C THR A 44 10.79 -6.55 -2.70
N TRP A 45 10.08 -6.58 -3.83
CA TRP A 45 10.49 -7.22 -5.08
C TRP A 45 10.54 -6.19 -6.20
N TRP A 46 11.60 -6.23 -7.02
CA TRP A 46 11.80 -5.26 -8.10
C TRP A 46 11.63 -3.80 -7.66
N SER A 47 12.19 -3.47 -6.49
CA SER A 47 12.10 -2.14 -5.87
C SER A 47 10.69 -1.68 -5.49
N GLY A 48 9.71 -2.57 -5.50
CA GLY A 48 8.31 -2.27 -5.16
C GLY A 48 7.63 -3.39 -4.38
N MET A 49 6.31 -3.29 -4.34
CA MET A 49 5.44 -4.28 -3.72
C MET A 49 5.32 -5.55 -4.59
N PRO A 50 5.07 -6.73 -3.99
CA PRO A 50 4.76 -7.95 -4.73
C PRO A 50 3.54 -7.77 -5.65
N ALA A 51 3.48 -8.54 -6.74
CA ALA A 51 2.37 -8.50 -7.69
C ALA A 51 0.99 -8.68 -7.03
N LEU A 52 0.91 -9.51 -5.99
CA LEU A 52 -0.33 -9.71 -5.23
C LEU A 52 -0.83 -8.40 -4.61
N LEU A 53 0.06 -7.64 -3.96
CA LEU A 53 -0.27 -6.37 -3.32
C LEU A 53 -0.49 -5.27 -4.36
N LYS A 54 0.26 -5.28 -5.47
CA LYS A 54 0.00 -4.36 -6.58
C LYS A 54 -1.40 -4.56 -7.16
N GLY A 55 -1.80 -5.81 -7.39
CA GLY A 55 -3.14 -6.18 -7.84
C GLY A 55 -4.23 -5.79 -6.83
N TYR A 56 -3.95 -5.85 -5.53
CA TYR A 56 -4.86 -5.32 -4.50
C TYR A 56 -5.12 -3.84 -4.71
N PHE A 57 -4.09 -3.02 -4.89
CA PHE A 57 -4.30 -1.59 -5.18
C PHE A 57 -5.05 -1.40 -6.50
N ASP A 58 -4.69 -2.14 -7.55
CA ASP A 58 -5.30 -1.99 -8.86
C ASP A 58 -6.80 -2.34 -8.86
N ARG A 59 -7.20 -3.37 -8.11
CA ARG A 59 -8.60 -3.86 -8.11
C ARG A 59 -9.46 -3.25 -6.99
N VAL A 60 -8.88 -3.02 -5.81
CA VAL A 60 -9.62 -2.54 -4.62
C VAL A 60 -9.57 -1.02 -4.51
N TRP A 61 -8.43 -0.37 -4.82
CA TRP A 61 -8.31 1.09 -4.77
C TRP A 61 -8.76 1.73 -6.08
N ARG A 62 -10.04 1.48 -6.42
CA ARG A 62 -10.67 1.83 -7.70
C ARG A 62 -11.48 3.14 -7.63
N PRO A 63 -11.92 3.68 -8.79
CA PRO A 63 -12.85 4.80 -8.83
C PRO A 63 -14.14 4.53 -8.04
N GLY A 64 -14.62 5.53 -7.29
CA GLY A 64 -15.78 5.43 -6.39
C GLY A 64 -15.50 4.69 -5.08
N VAL A 65 -14.27 4.19 -4.88
CA VAL A 65 -13.81 3.62 -3.61
C VAL A 65 -12.66 4.43 -3.05
N ALA A 66 -11.54 4.49 -3.78
CA ALA A 66 -10.34 5.18 -3.29
C ALA A 66 -10.25 6.63 -3.74
N PHE A 67 -10.84 6.93 -4.90
CA PHE A 67 -10.87 8.26 -5.48
C PHE A 67 -12.06 8.42 -6.41
N ASP A 68 -12.41 9.67 -6.69
CA ASP A 68 -13.41 10.02 -7.69
C ASP A 68 -12.72 10.61 -8.92
N LEU A 69 -13.17 10.18 -10.10
CA LEU A 69 -12.77 10.73 -11.40
C LEU A 69 -13.79 11.79 -11.82
N PRO A 70 -13.40 13.07 -11.91
CA PRO A 70 -14.29 14.12 -12.38
C PRO A 70 -14.65 13.92 -13.85
N THR A 71 -15.91 14.12 -14.22
CA THR A 71 -16.41 14.00 -15.60
C THR A 71 -15.99 15.19 -16.48
N ASP A 72 -15.51 16.27 -15.88
CA ASP A 72 -15.09 17.51 -16.53
C ASP A 72 -13.58 17.57 -16.81
N GLY A 73 -12.86 16.47 -16.60
CA GLY A 73 -11.39 16.43 -16.75
C GLY A 73 -10.63 17.12 -15.62
N GLY A 74 -11.31 17.47 -14.52
CA GLY A 74 -10.70 18.01 -13.31
C GLY A 74 -9.75 17.03 -12.59
N MET A 75 -9.11 17.53 -11.54
CA MET A 75 -8.18 16.75 -10.72
C MET A 75 -8.87 15.61 -9.96
N ILE A 76 -8.21 14.45 -9.89
CA ILE A 76 -8.63 13.30 -9.09
C ILE A 76 -8.88 13.72 -7.64
N LYS A 77 -10.04 13.34 -7.09
CA LYS A 77 -10.42 13.66 -5.71
C LYS A 77 -10.24 12.42 -4.81
N PRO A 78 -9.57 12.53 -3.65
CA PRO A 78 -9.43 11.43 -2.72
C PRO A 78 -10.78 11.05 -2.09
N ALA A 79 -11.04 9.76 -1.92
CA ALA A 79 -12.27 9.25 -1.30
C ALA A 79 -12.01 8.47 0.01
N LEU A 80 -10.78 8.03 0.29
CA LEU A 80 -10.42 7.31 1.54
C LEU A 80 -10.18 8.28 2.70
N LEU A 81 -11.12 9.19 2.96
CA LEU A 81 -10.98 10.24 3.95
C LEU A 81 -10.98 9.73 5.40
N ASN A 82 -11.50 8.52 5.60
CA ASN A 82 -11.45 7.75 6.84
C ASN A 82 -10.02 7.34 7.23
N ILE A 83 -9.13 7.09 6.26
CA ILE A 83 -7.78 6.61 6.54
C ILE A 83 -6.87 7.78 6.95
N ARG A 84 -6.54 7.84 8.23
CA ARG A 84 -5.70 8.90 8.82
C ARG A 84 -4.28 8.45 9.17
N ARG A 85 -4.02 7.14 9.19
CA ARG A 85 -2.70 6.57 9.48
C ARG A 85 -2.27 5.54 8.44
N MET A 86 -1.01 5.60 8.01
CA MET A 86 -0.44 4.62 7.06
C MET A 86 0.92 4.08 7.51
N GLY A 87 1.00 2.77 7.71
CA GLY A 87 2.19 2.03 8.12
C GLY A 87 2.71 1.13 7.01
N VAL A 88 4.03 1.04 6.88
CA VAL A 88 4.70 0.10 5.97
C VAL A 88 5.82 -0.59 6.72
N VAL A 89 5.82 -1.92 6.67
CA VAL A 89 6.91 -2.79 7.14
C VAL A 89 7.39 -3.59 5.94
N THR A 90 8.66 -3.46 5.58
CA THR A 90 9.19 -4.16 4.41
C THR A 90 10.62 -4.64 4.62
N THR A 91 10.99 -5.63 3.82
CA THR A 91 12.32 -6.24 3.83
C THR A 91 12.92 -6.18 2.44
N PHE A 92 14.21 -5.89 2.37
CA PHE A 92 15.00 -5.80 1.14
C PHE A 92 16.15 -6.78 1.20
N GLY A 93 16.44 -7.44 0.08
CA GLY A 93 17.71 -8.16 -0.08
C GLY A 93 18.88 -7.24 -0.39
N SER A 94 18.60 -6.09 -1.01
CA SER A 94 19.62 -5.09 -1.32
C SER A 94 20.13 -4.35 -0.07
N PRO A 95 21.40 -3.88 -0.08
CA PRO A 95 21.92 -2.99 0.95
C PRO A 95 21.17 -1.65 1.02
N TRP A 96 21.15 -1.06 2.21
CA TRP A 96 20.40 0.17 2.47
C TRP A 96 20.83 1.35 1.59
N TRP A 97 22.12 1.51 1.28
CA TRP A 97 22.63 2.64 0.50
C TRP A 97 22.11 2.58 -0.94
N TYR A 98 22.02 1.38 -1.52
CA TYR A 98 21.54 1.18 -2.89
C TYR A 98 20.06 1.53 -2.98
N THR A 99 19.24 0.98 -2.08
CA THR A 99 17.80 1.26 -2.07
C THR A 99 17.49 2.72 -1.74
N ARG A 100 18.17 3.28 -0.73
CA ARG A 100 17.81 4.59 -0.18
C ARG A 100 18.44 5.76 -0.92
N LEU A 101 19.70 5.64 -1.31
CA LEU A 101 20.44 6.75 -1.93
C LEU A 101 20.38 6.68 -3.45
N TYR A 102 20.74 5.51 -4.03
CA TYR A 102 20.78 5.35 -5.48
C TYR A 102 19.36 5.25 -6.08
N MET A 103 18.54 4.31 -5.59
CA MET A 103 17.17 4.11 -6.07
C MET A 103 16.17 5.13 -5.49
N GLN A 104 16.56 5.86 -4.45
CA GLN A 104 15.74 6.88 -3.78
C GLN A 104 14.39 6.36 -3.23
N ASP A 105 14.39 5.16 -2.63
CA ASP A 105 13.22 4.51 -2.01
C ASP A 105 11.93 4.52 -2.87
N PRO A 106 11.90 3.87 -4.04
CA PRO A 106 10.78 3.94 -4.97
C PRO A 106 9.48 3.40 -4.37
N GLY A 107 9.51 2.21 -3.73
CA GLY A 107 8.35 1.65 -3.03
C GLY A 107 7.79 2.56 -1.93
N ARG A 108 8.67 3.23 -1.16
CA ARG A 108 8.26 4.23 -0.15
C ARG A 108 7.56 5.42 -0.78
N LYS A 109 8.07 5.93 -1.91
CA LYS A 109 7.46 7.05 -2.63
C LYS A 109 6.10 6.67 -3.20
N VAL A 110 5.96 5.48 -3.78
CA VAL A 110 4.66 5.00 -4.28
C VAL A 110 3.63 4.93 -3.16
N LEU A 111 3.97 4.31 -2.03
CA LEU A 111 3.01 4.14 -0.91
C LEU A 111 2.75 5.45 -0.17
N LEU A 112 3.81 6.12 0.31
CA LEU A 112 3.67 7.24 1.25
C LEU A 112 3.62 8.62 0.59
N ARG A 113 3.75 8.72 -0.74
CA ARG A 113 3.45 9.95 -1.50
C ARG A 113 2.31 9.73 -2.47
N GLY A 114 2.41 8.71 -3.33
CA GLY A 114 1.40 8.40 -4.35
C GLY A 114 0.08 7.96 -3.73
N LEU A 115 0.02 6.75 -3.21
CA LEU A 115 -1.21 6.15 -2.68
C LEU A 115 -1.78 6.92 -1.49
N LYS A 116 -0.91 7.43 -0.62
CA LYS A 116 -1.30 8.32 0.48
C LYS A 116 -2.13 9.53 0.03
N SER A 117 -1.93 10.06 -1.19
CA SER A 117 -2.70 11.20 -1.68
C SER A 117 -4.19 10.90 -1.89
N MET A 118 -4.57 9.62 -1.95
CA MET A 118 -5.97 9.17 -2.03
C MET A 118 -6.65 9.10 -0.66
N CYS A 119 -5.89 9.28 0.43
CA CYS A 119 -6.37 9.20 1.80
C CYS A 119 -6.71 10.58 2.37
N GLY A 120 -7.42 10.58 3.49
CA GLY A 120 -7.64 11.79 4.30
C GLY A 120 -6.33 12.41 4.78
N ARG A 121 -6.44 13.61 5.37
CA ARG A 121 -5.29 14.32 5.94
C ARG A 121 -4.57 13.43 6.93
N THR A 122 -3.44 12.87 6.49
CA THR A 122 -2.76 11.84 7.26
C THR A 122 -2.07 12.47 8.46
N GLU A 123 -2.48 12.05 9.65
CA GLU A 123 -1.92 12.48 10.92
C GLU A 123 -0.56 11.84 11.16
N LYS A 124 -0.40 10.58 10.75
CA LYS A 124 0.83 9.82 10.99
C LYS A 124 1.16 8.80 9.92
N HIS A 125 2.44 8.67 9.62
CA HIS A 125 2.95 7.63 8.75
C HIS A 125 4.19 6.96 9.35
N LEU A 126 4.31 5.66 9.11
CA LEU A 126 5.41 4.84 9.59
C LEU A 126 5.98 4.04 8.42
N TYR A 127 7.30 4.07 8.27
CA TYR A 127 8.01 3.24 7.29
C TYR A 127 9.17 2.56 8.00
N LEU A 128 9.14 1.23 8.05
CA LEU A 128 10.16 0.40 8.66
C LEU A 128 10.69 -0.56 7.60
N ALA A 129 11.98 -0.47 7.34
CA ALA A 129 12.67 -1.34 6.39
C ALA A 129 13.84 -2.06 7.06
N LYS A 130 14.00 -3.36 6.78
CA LYS A 130 15.22 -4.11 7.03
C LYS A 130 15.88 -4.45 5.69
N TYR A 131 17.19 -4.30 5.64
CA TYR A 131 18.00 -4.47 4.43
C TYR A 131 18.93 -5.65 4.58
N SER A 132 19.44 -6.17 3.45
CA SER A 132 20.36 -7.31 3.39
C SER A 132 19.85 -8.53 4.19
N VAL A 133 18.55 -8.82 4.07
CA VAL A 133 17.88 -9.82 4.92
C VAL A 133 18.37 -11.25 4.70
N GLU A 134 19.09 -11.54 3.62
CA GLU A 134 19.72 -12.83 3.38
C GLU A 134 20.98 -13.03 4.24
N SER A 135 21.65 -11.94 4.65
CA SER A 135 22.94 -12.00 5.36
C SER A 135 22.85 -11.71 6.85
N ILE A 136 21.67 -11.39 7.39
CA ILE A 136 21.51 -11.01 8.81
C ILE A 136 21.34 -12.22 9.73
N SER A 137 21.81 -12.07 10.97
CA SER A 137 21.65 -13.08 12.02
C SER A 137 20.21 -13.18 12.53
N ASN A 138 19.87 -14.28 13.21
CA ASN A 138 18.57 -14.42 13.88
C ASN A 138 18.34 -13.35 14.96
N GLU A 139 19.39 -13.00 15.71
CA GLU A 139 19.31 -11.92 16.71
C GLU A 139 18.94 -10.58 16.07
N GLU A 140 19.50 -10.28 14.89
CA GLU A 140 19.14 -9.06 14.15
C GLU A 140 17.70 -9.10 13.61
N ARG A 141 17.20 -10.27 13.21
CA ARG A 141 15.80 -10.45 12.80
C ARG A 141 14.86 -10.15 13.95
N GLU A 142 15.13 -10.72 15.12
CA GLU A 142 14.35 -10.45 16.34
C GLU A 142 14.42 -8.99 16.78
N LYS A 143 15.60 -8.38 16.71
CA LYS A 143 15.77 -6.95 17.02
C LYS A 143 14.92 -6.08 16.09
N PHE A 144 14.81 -6.44 14.81
CA PHE A 144 13.92 -5.76 13.88
C PHE A 144 12.45 -5.99 14.23
N ALA A 145 12.05 -7.22 14.57
CA ALA A 145 10.68 -7.54 15.00
C ALA A 145 10.27 -6.73 16.24
N ARG A 146 11.09 -6.73 17.30
CA ARG A 146 10.87 -5.91 18.51
C ARG A 146 10.77 -4.42 18.19
N LYS A 147 11.60 -3.92 17.26
CA LYS A 147 11.50 -2.54 16.79
C LYS A 147 10.18 -2.26 16.08
N VAL A 148 9.65 -3.20 15.29
CA VAL A 148 8.35 -3.06 14.65
C VAL A 148 7.26 -2.94 15.71
N GLU A 149 7.19 -3.89 16.66
CA GLU A 149 6.22 -3.89 17.77
C GLU A 149 6.21 -2.54 18.52
N GLN A 150 7.36 -2.11 19.04
CA GLN A 150 7.50 -0.86 19.78
C GLN A 150 7.08 0.39 19.00
N ARG A 151 7.29 0.39 17.68
CA ARG A 151 6.91 1.52 16.82
C ARG A 151 5.41 1.54 16.56
N PHE A 152 4.77 0.38 16.50
CA PHE A 152 3.32 0.23 16.30
C PHE A 152 2.51 0.43 17.58
N GLU A 153 3.04 0.12 18.77
CA GLU A 153 2.39 0.46 20.06
C GLU A 153 2.08 1.95 20.19
N ARG A 154 2.93 2.78 19.58
CA ARG A 154 2.79 4.23 19.60
C ARG A 154 2.15 4.77 18.34
N PHE A 155 1.80 3.95 17.35
CA PHE A 155 1.43 4.39 15.99
C PHE A 155 0.02 4.97 15.92
#